data_AF-A0A645FF68-F1
#
_entry.id   AF-A0A645FF68-F1
#
_cell.length_a   1.000
_cell.length_b   1.000
_cell.length_c   1.000
_cell.angle_alpha   90.00
_cell.angle_beta   90.00
_cell.angle_gamma   90.00
#
_symmetry.space_group_name_H-M   'P 1'
#
loop_
_entity.id
_entity.type
_entity.pdbx_description
1 polymer ?
#
loop_
_entity_poly.entity_id
_entity_poly.type
_entity_poly.pdbx_seq_one_letter_code
_entity_poly.pdbx_strand_id
1 'polypeptide(L)' 'MCEYIVPPCTFAVFANQGPMPQSIQDLEKRVLTEWMPTSGYEFAECINIEVYLDESTDNGKFEVWLPVRNK' A
#
# COMPACT_ATOMS: atom_id res chain seq x y z
N MET A 1 -19.10 -17.60 -9.85
CA MET A 1 -18.20 -16.95 -8.88
C MET A 1 -16.80 -17.08 -9.41
N CYS A 2 -16.04 -15.99 -9.45
CA CYS A 2 -14.63 -16.02 -9.80
C CYS A 2 -13.83 -15.81 -8.52
N GLU A 3 -12.82 -16.64 -8.30
CA GLU A 3 -11.88 -16.53 -7.19
C GLU A 3 -10.49 -16.21 -7.74
N TYR A 4 -9.67 -15.53 -6.94
CA TYR A 4 -8.27 -15.26 -7.26
C TYR A 4 -7.42 -15.52 -6.02
N ILE A 5 -6.45 -16.42 -6.14
CA ILE A 5 -5.51 -16.75 -5.07
C ILE A 5 -4.28 -15.87 -5.26
N VAL A 6 -3.99 -15.06 -4.24
CA VAL A 6 -2.77 -14.25 -4.20
C VAL A 6 -1.59 -15.15 -3.83
N PRO A 7 -0.56 -15.28 -4.68
CA PRO A 7 0.62 -16.09 -4.34
C PRO A 7 1.39 -15.46 -3.17
N PRO A 8 2.20 -16.23 -2.44
CA PRO A 8 3.07 -15.68 -1.40
C PRO A 8 3.97 -14.56 -1.94
N CYS A 9 3.94 -13.41 -1.27
CA CYS A 9 4.76 -12.25 -1.61
C CYS A 9 5.25 -11.56 -0.33
N THR A 10 6.32 -10.77 -0.45
CA THR A 10 6.78 -9.88 0.63
C THR A 10 6.21 -8.49 0.39
N PHE A 11 5.68 -7.87 1.45
CA PHE A 11 5.05 -6.56 1.38
C PHE A 11 5.75 -5.55 2.27
N ALA A 12 5.94 -4.34 1.74
CA ALA A 12 6.16 -3.15 2.56
C ALA A 12 4.78 -2.58 2.93
N VAL A 13 4.52 -2.48 4.23
CA VAL A 13 3.21 -2.06 4.77
C VAL A 13 3.31 -0.65 5.33
N PHE A 14 2.45 0.24 4.85
CA PHE A 14 2.38 1.63 5.27
C PHE A 14 1.01 1.93 5.86
N ALA A 15 0.96 2.13 7.18
CA ALA A 15 -0.26 2.52 7.88
C ALA A 15 -0.42 4.04 7.90
N ASN A 16 -1.64 4.55 7.71
CA ASN A 16 -1.95 5.97 7.81
C ASN A 16 -3.44 6.19 8.16
N GLN A 17 -3.81 7.44 8.42
CA GLN A 17 -5.19 7.86 8.65
C GLN A 17 -5.44 9.25 8.05
N GLY A 18 -6.67 9.52 7.62
CA GLY A 18 -7.06 10.85 7.17
C GLY A 18 -8.28 10.86 6.26
N PRO A 19 -8.60 12.00 5.63
CA PRO A 19 -9.71 12.10 4.69
C PRO A 19 -9.50 11.20 3.47
N MET A 20 -10.53 10.41 3.14
CA MET A 20 -10.52 9.45 2.02
C MET A 20 -11.15 10.06 0.77
N PRO A 21 -10.64 9.77 -0.45
CA PRO A 21 -9.48 8.90 -0.76
C PRO A 21 -8.13 9.65 -0.78
N GLN A 22 -8.12 10.97 -0.57
CA GLN A 22 -6.93 11.81 -0.80
C GLN A 22 -5.71 11.36 0.03
N SER A 23 -5.93 10.96 1.28
CA SER A 23 -4.82 10.57 2.17
C SER A 23 -4.11 9.29 1.71
N ILE A 24 -4.80 8.38 1.02
CA ILE A 24 -4.19 7.20 0.39
C ILE A 24 -3.27 7.64 -0.75
N GLN A 25 -3.79 8.47 -1.66
CA GLN A 25 -3.05 8.95 -2.83
C GLN A 25 -1.79 9.74 -2.44
N ASP A 26 -1.90 10.59 -1.42
CA ASP A 26 -0.77 11.36 -0.89
C ASP A 26 0.28 10.45 -0.25
N LEU A 27 -0.16 9.41 0.48
CA LEU A 27 0.75 8.41 1.04
C LEU A 27 1.48 7.64 -0.06
N GLU A 28 0.76 7.09 -1.03
CA GLU A 28 1.34 6.32 -2.13
C GLU A 28 2.34 7.15 -2.92
N LYS A 29 2.01 8.41 -3.23
CA LYS A 29 2.93 9.33 -3.90
C LYS A 29 4.25 9.44 -3.13
N ARG A 30 4.20 9.69 -1.83
CA ARG A 30 5.40 9.80 -0.98
C ARG A 30 6.16 8.49 -0.90
N VAL A 31 5.47 7.36 -0.78
CA VAL A 31 6.12 6.04 -0.77
C VAL A 31 6.90 5.83 -2.07
N LEU A 32 6.31 6.17 -3.22
CA LEU A 32 6.94 6.01 -4.53
C LEU A 32 8.07 7.00 -4.81
N THR A 33 7.93 8.27 -4.39
CA THR A 33 8.89 9.32 -4.73
C THR A 33 9.97 9.51 -3.68
N GLU A 34 9.71 9.18 -2.42
CA GLU A 34 10.63 9.44 -1.30
C GLU A 34 11.23 8.15 -0.76
N TRP A 35 10.40 7.16 -0.43
CA TRP A 35 10.85 5.92 0.22
C TRP A 35 11.44 4.91 -0.77
N MET A 36 10.73 4.60 -1.85
CA MET A 36 11.10 3.55 -2.82
C MET A 36 12.50 3.73 -3.44
N PRO A 37 12.96 4.95 -3.79
CA PRO A 37 14.30 5.14 -4.34
C PRO A 37 15.42 4.73 -3.37
N THR A 38 15.21 4.90 -2.06
CA THR A 38 16.23 4.75 -1.02
C THR A 38 16.07 3.51 -0.13
N SER A 39 14.96 2.77 -0.27
CA SER A 39 14.58 1.68 0.64
C SER A 39 15.43 0.40 0.55
N GLY A 40 16.25 0.24 -0.49
CA GLY A 40 16.90 -1.04 -0.82
C GLY A 40 15.97 -2.07 -1.48
N TYR A 41 14.71 -1.72 -1.70
CA TYR A 41 13.71 -2.58 -2.36
C TYR A 41 13.30 -2.02 -3.73
N GLU A 42 12.79 -2.91 -4.57
CA GLU A 42 12.08 -2.58 -5.82
C GLU A 42 10.72 -3.26 -5.86
N PHE A 43 9.85 -2.82 -6.80
CA PHE A 43 8.55 -3.43 -7.00
C PHE A 43 8.67 -4.91 -7.39
N ALA A 44 7.94 -5.76 -6.68
CA ALA A 44 7.78 -7.15 -7.07
C ALA A 44 6.55 -7.34 -7.98
N GLU A 45 6.58 -8.38 -8.80
CA GLU A 45 5.49 -8.78 -9.69
C GLU A 45 4.36 -9.47 -8.88
N CYS A 46 3.66 -8.69 -8.07
CA CYS A 46 2.48 -9.12 -7.32
C CYS A 46 1.45 -7.98 -7.23
N ILE A 47 0.35 -8.19 -6.52
CA ILE A 47 -0.73 -7.21 -6.39
C ILE A 47 -0.40 -6.16 -5.32
N ASN A 48 -0.92 -4.95 -5.48
CA ASN A 48 -1.04 -3.98 -4.40
C ASN A 48 -2.32 -4.26 -3.61
N ILE A 49 -2.30 -4.02 -2.30
CA ILE A 49 -3.47 -4.21 -1.43
C ILE A 49 -3.71 -2.93 -0.63
N GLU A 50 -4.94 -2.42 -0.70
CA GLU A 50 -5.44 -1.38 0.22
C GLU A 50 -6.32 -2.08 1.26
N VAL A 51 -5.97 -1.94 2.54
CA VAL A 51 -6.74 -2.47 3.67
C VAL A 51 -7.42 -1.32 4.38
N TYR A 52 -8.75 -1.27 4.31
CA TYR A 52 -9.57 -0.30 5.03
C TYR A 52 -9.92 -0.85 6.40
N LEU A 53 -9.36 -0.26 7.46
CA LEU A 53 -9.54 -0.68 8.84
C LEU A 53 -10.72 0.05 9.53
N ASP A 54 -11.09 1.22 9.00
CA ASP A 54 -12.19 2.06 9.46
C ASP A 54 -12.88 2.67 8.22
N GLU A 55 -14.22 2.69 8.22
CA GLU A 55 -15.06 3.19 7.12
C GLU A 55 -15.33 4.71 7.20
N SER A 56 -14.78 5.41 8.20
CA SER A 56 -14.91 6.87 8.32
C SER A 56 -14.38 7.59 7.08
N THR A 57 -15.18 8.49 6.51
CA THR A 57 -14.78 9.28 5.33
C THR A 57 -13.81 10.40 5.68
N ASP A 58 -13.97 11.02 6.85
CA ASP A 58 -13.22 12.21 7.25
C ASP A 58 -11.88 11.87 7.91
N ASN A 59 -11.80 10.70 8.54
CA ASN A 59 -10.60 10.22 9.21
C ASN A 59 -10.50 8.68 9.18
N GLY A 60 -10.64 8.12 7.98
CA GLY A 60 -10.51 6.68 7.75
C GLY A 60 -9.10 6.20 8.08
N LYS A 61 -9.00 5.00 8.64
CA LYS A 61 -7.74 4.32 8.95
C LYS A 61 -7.51 3.23 7.93
N PHE A 62 -6.30 3.16 7.40
CA PHE A 62 -6.00 2.25 6.32
C PHE A 62 -4.53 1.85 6.29
N GLU A 63 -4.24 0.81 5.53
CA GLU A 63 -2.90 0.38 5.20
C GLU A 63 -2.77 0.23 3.68
N VAL A 64 -1.61 0.63 3.15
CA VAL A 64 -1.21 0.34 1.77
C VAL A 64 -0.08 -0.68 1.80
N TRP A 65 -0.29 -1.80 1.12
CA TRP A 65 0.66 -2.89 1.05
C TRP A 65 1.24 -2.95 -0.37
N LEU A 66 2.51 -2.60 -0.50
CA LEU A 66 3.22 -2.65 -1.78
C LEU A 66 4.08 -3.91 -1.85
N PRO A 67 3.98 -4.70 -2.93
CA PRO A 67 4.79 -5.89 -3.10
C PRO A 67 6.22 -5.49 -3.42
N VAL A 68 7.18 -6.04 -2.67
CA VAL A 68 8.58 -5.69 -2.75
C VAL A 68 9.49 -6.91 -2.83
N ARG A 69 10.64 -6.73 -3.47
CA ARG A 69 11.78 -7.64 -3.42
C ARG A 69 13.07 -6.84 -3.22
N ASN A 70 14.13 -7.49 -2.74
CA ASN A 70 15.44 -6.85 -2.63
C ASN A 70 15.90 -6.38 -4.02
N LYS A 71 16.49 -5.18 -4.07
CA LYS A 71 17.26 -4.73 -5.24
C LYS A 71 18.51 -5.58 -5.44
#